data_AF-A0A523P777-F1
#
_entry.id   AF-A0A523P777-F1
#
_cell.length_a   1.000
_cell.length_b   1.000
_cell.length_c   1.000
_cell.angle_alpha   90.00
_cell.angle_beta   90.00
_cell.angle_gamma   90.00
#
_symmetry.space_group_name_H-M   'P 1'
#
loop_
_entity.id
_entity.type
_entity.pdbx_description
1 polymer ?
#
loop_
_entity_poly.entity_id
_entity_poly.type
_entity_poly.pdbx_seq_one_letter_code
_entity_poly.pdbx_strand_id
1 'polypeptide(L)'
;MSTNKQTVADILDALDPLRVRARAMFGEYGLYCDEKIVALVCDDRFYLKPTAAVDALTVELEPCPPYPGAKAYLILDDRFMQDRAQFQRLIQATADVLPAPKPKRSKQPKRPRTSGA
;
A
#
# COMPACT_ATOMS: atom_id res chain seq x y z
N MET A 1 3.97 -4.89 -17.65
CA MET A 1 5.41 -4.58 -17.68
C MET A 1 5.91 -4.83 -16.26
N SER A 2 7.06 -4.35 -15.80
CA SER A 2 7.41 -4.43 -14.37
C SER A 2 7.56 -3.02 -13.83
N THR A 3 6.92 -2.72 -12.71
CA THR A 3 7.01 -1.41 -12.05
C THR A 3 8.46 -1.06 -11.70
N ASN A 4 8.87 0.17 -11.99
CA ASN A 4 10.18 0.70 -11.65
C ASN A 4 10.30 0.90 -10.13
N LYS A 5 11.45 0.48 -9.57
CA LYS A 5 11.76 0.67 -8.15
C LYS A 5 11.78 2.14 -7.74
N GLN A 6 12.14 3.04 -8.66
CA GLN A 6 12.17 4.47 -8.41
C GLN A 6 10.76 5.01 -8.13
N THR A 7 9.77 4.64 -8.95
CA THR A 7 8.36 5.01 -8.74
C THR A 7 7.90 4.64 -7.33
N VAL A 8 8.23 3.44 -6.87
CA VAL A 8 7.89 2.98 -5.53
C VAL A 8 8.59 3.79 -4.45
N ALA A 9 9.85 4.17 -4.65
CA ALA A 9 10.59 5.01 -3.71
C ALA A 9 9.98 6.41 -3.60
N ASP A 10 9.63 7.03 -4.73
CA ASP A 10 9.03 8.36 -4.77
C ASP A 10 7.64 8.37 -4.09
N ILE A 11 6.85 7.32 -4.31
CA ILE A 11 5.57 7.11 -3.61
C ILE A 11 5.79 7.02 -2.09
N LEU A 12 6.79 6.26 -1.63
CA LEU A 12 7.07 6.12 -0.21
C LEU A 12 7.55 7.43 0.42
N ASP A 13 8.34 8.22 -0.31
CA ASP A 13 8.80 9.55 0.13
C ASP A 13 7.62 10.53 0.27
N ALA A 14 6.69 10.54 -0.69
CA ALA A 14 5.49 11.37 -0.63
C ALA A 14 4.58 11.01 0.57
N LEU A 15 4.66 9.77 1.05
CA LEU A 15 3.88 9.26 2.17
C LEU A 15 4.55 9.46 3.54
N ASP A 16 5.80 9.91 3.61
CA ASP A 16 6.45 10.23 4.89
C ASP A 16 5.69 11.37 5.62
N PRO A 17 5.35 11.23 6.92
CA PRO A 17 5.86 10.26 7.90
C PRO A 17 4.96 9.04 8.18
N LEU A 18 4.02 8.70 7.29
CA LEU A 18 3.14 7.55 7.50
C LEU A 18 3.91 6.23 7.52
N ARG A 19 3.38 5.25 8.27
CA ARG A 19 3.98 3.91 8.41
C ARG A 19 3.69 3.03 7.20
N VAL A 20 4.14 3.46 6.03
CA VAL A 20 3.93 2.76 4.76
C VAL A 20 5.15 1.93 4.37
N ARG A 21 4.92 0.69 3.93
CA ARG A 21 5.96 -0.18 3.36
C ARG A 21 5.50 -0.81 2.05
N ALA A 22 6.41 -0.89 1.09
CA ALA A 22 6.20 -1.64 -0.14
C ALA A 22 6.68 -3.09 -0.01
N ARG A 23 5.97 -4.02 -0.64
CA ARG A 23 6.38 -5.42 -0.79
C ARG A 23 6.22 -5.84 -2.23
N ALA A 24 7.31 -6.28 -2.86
CA ALA A 24 7.29 -6.84 -4.20
C ALA A 24 6.49 -8.16 -4.23
N MET A 25 5.60 -8.29 -5.20
CA MET A 25 4.73 -9.44 -5.45
C MET A 25 4.57 -9.63 -6.96
N PHE A 26 5.20 -10.66 -7.52
CA PHE A 26 5.06 -11.06 -8.93
C PHE A 26 5.40 -9.96 -9.98
N GLY A 27 6.41 -9.14 -9.71
CA GLY A 27 6.82 -8.04 -10.62
C GLY A 27 6.16 -6.69 -10.32
N GLU A 28 5.14 -6.69 -9.45
CA GLU A 28 4.43 -5.50 -8.97
C GLU A 28 4.67 -5.29 -7.47
N TYR A 29 4.05 -4.25 -6.90
CA TYR A 29 4.20 -3.93 -5.48
C TYR A 29 2.86 -3.80 -4.78
N GLY A 30 2.77 -4.33 -3.56
CA GLY A 30 1.69 -3.99 -2.64
C GLY A 30 2.19 -3.04 -1.57
N LEU A 31 1.39 -2.03 -1.28
CA LEU A 31 1.65 -1.02 -0.27
C LEU A 31 0.84 -1.30 0.98
N TYR A 32 1.53 -1.27 2.12
CA TYR A 32 0.96 -1.58 3.42
C TYR A 32 1.11 -0.37 4.33
N CYS A 33 0.02 0.13 4.89
CA CYS A 33 0.01 1.11 5.97
C CYS A 33 -0.46 0.42 7.25
N ASP A 34 0.27 0.58 8.36
CA ASP A 34 -0.05 -0.06 9.65
C ASP A 34 -0.28 -1.59 9.53
N GLU A 35 0.59 -2.25 8.76
CA GLU A 35 0.50 -3.66 8.38
C GLU A 35 -0.72 -4.08 7.52
N LYS A 36 -1.61 -3.16 7.17
CA LYS A 36 -2.78 -3.39 6.31
C LYS A 36 -2.48 -3.06 4.86
N ILE A 37 -2.92 -3.89 3.92
CA ILE A 37 -2.77 -3.58 2.49
C ILE A 37 -3.76 -2.49 2.09
N VAL A 38 -3.23 -1.32 1.73
CA VAL A 38 -4.03 -0.14 1.38
C VAL A 38 -4.06 0.11 -0.12
N ALA A 39 -2.98 -0.24 -0.82
CA ALA A 39 -2.83 0.07 -2.24
C ALA A 39 -1.91 -0.94 -2.96
N LEU A 40 -1.92 -0.89 -4.28
CA LEU A 40 -1.06 -1.63 -5.19
C LEU A 40 -0.36 -0.64 -6.12
N VAL A 41 0.85 -0.98 -6.58
CA VAL A 41 1.53 -0.27 -7.67
C VAL A 41 1.68 -1.26 -8.81
N CYS A 42 1.04 -0.95 -9.94
CA CYS A 42 1.04 -1.79 -11.13
C CYS A 42 1.33 -0.94 -12.37
N ASP A 43 2.24 -1.40 -13.24
CA ASP A 43 2.65 -0.64 -14.44
C ASP A 43 2.98 0.85 -14.13
N ASP A 44 3.74 1.08 -13.06
CA ASP A 44 4.12 2.42 -12.56
C ASP A 44 2.95 3.33 -12.13
N ARG A 45 1.74 2.80 -11.96
CA ARG A 45 0.56 3.53 -11.49
C ARG A 45 0.16 3.13 -10.09
N PHE A 46 -0.33 4.09 -9.31
CA PHE A 46 -0.80 3.86 -7.95
C PHE A 46 -2.30 3.52 -7.94
N TYR A 47 -2.65 2.39 -7.33
CA TYR A 47 -4.02 1.91 -7.20
C TYR A 47 -4.42 1.84 -5.73
N LEU A 48 -5.26 2.78 -5.30
CA LEU A 48 -5.83 2.81 -3.96
C LEU A 48 -7.04 1.89 -3.85
N LYS A 49 -7.15 1.18 -2.73
CA LYS A 49 -8.33 0.36 -2.46
C LYS A 49 -9.57 1.26 -2.29
N PRO A 50 -10.67 0.99 -3.00
CA PRO A 50 -11.89 1.78 -2.85
C PRO A 50 -12.48 1.53 -1.46
N THR A 51 -12.68 2.59 -0.70
CA THR A 51 -13.32 2.55 0.61
C THR A 51 -14.23 3.75 0.77
N ALA A 52 -15.29 3.62 1.59
CA ALA A 52 -16.20 4.73 1.86
C ALA A 52 -15.50 5.97 2.43
N ALA A 53 -14.36 5.78 3.11
CA ALA A 53 -13.54 6.89 3.60
C ALA A 53 -12.87 7.68 2.46
N VAL A 54 -12.45 6.99 1.39
CA VAL A 54 -11.91 7.65 0.19
C VAL A 54 -13.03 8.42 -0.54
N ASP A 55 -14.20 7.81 -0.70
CA ASP A 55 -15.35 8.44 -1.36
C ASP A 55 -15.81 9.72 -0.62
N ALA A 56 -15.64 9.78 0.70
CA ALA A 56 -15.94 10.97 1.51
C ALA A 56 -14.87 12.07 1.41
N LEU A 57 -13.65 11.74 0.99
CA LEU A 57 -12.51 12.65 0.92
C LEU A 57 -12.27 13.19 -0.50
N THR A 58 -12.78 12.50 -1.52
CA THR A 58 -12.64 12.89 -2.92
C THR A 58 -13.78 12.33 -3.76
N VAL A 59 -14.24 13.10 -4.74
CA VAL A 59 -15.41 12.77 -5.57
C VAL A 59 -15.01 12.29 -6.97
N GLU A 60 -13.77 12.50 -7.40
CA GLU A 60 -13.35 12.31 -8.79
C GLU A 60 -12.07 11.47 -8.89
N LEU A 61 -12.13 10.20 -8.47
CA LEU A 61 -11.07 9.23 -8.78
C LEU A 61 -11.56 8.24 -9.83
N GLU A 62 -10.71 8.00 -10.84
CA GLU A 62 -11.03 7.06 -11.92
C GLU A 62 -11.02 5.61 -11.39
N PRO A 63 -12.15 4.89 -11.44
CA PRO A 63 -12.20 3.48 -11.07
C PRO A 63 -11.65 2.63 -12.22
N CYS A 64 -10.52 1.96 -11.99
CA CYS A 64 -9.89 1.11 -12.99
C CYS A 64 -9.34 -0.16 -12.33
N PRO A 65 -9.55 -1.35 -12.92
CA PRO A 65 -8.96 -2.57 -12.42
C PRO A 65 -7.44 -2.55 -12.65
N PRO A 66 -6.61 -2.92 -11.66
CA PRO A 66 -5.15 -2.95 -11.81
C PRO A 66 -4.66 -4.00 -12.82
N TYR A 67 -5.49 -4.98 -13.16
CA TYR A 67 -5.26 -5.97 -14.20
C TYR A 67 -6.59 -6.60 -14.64
N PRO A 68 -6.66 -7.24 -15.83
CA PRO A 68 -7.89 -7.88 -16.32
C PRO A 68 -8.45 -8.90 -15.32
N GLY A 69 -9.73 -8.76 -14.95
CA GLY A 69 -10.42 -9.62 -13.98
C GLY A 69 -10.23 -9.23 -12.51
N ALA A 70 -9.48 -8.17 -12.20
CA ALA A 70 -9.40 -7.61 -10.85
C ALA A 70 -10.66 -6.81 -10.50
N LYS A 71 -10.89 -6.61 -9.19
CA LYS A 71 -11.84 -5.60 -8.72
C LYS A 71 -11.32 -4.21 -9.09
N ALA A 72 -12.23 -3.26 -9.32
CA ALA A 72 -11.85 -1.87 -9.57
C ALA A 72 -11.10 -1.30 -8.35
N TYR A 73 -9.98 -0.62 -8.63
CA TYR A 73 -9.27 0.22 -7.69
C TYR A 73 -9.39 1.67 -8.15
N LEU A 74 -9.03 2.61 -7.28
CA LEU A 74 -9.02 4.03 -7.60
C LEU A 74 -7.60 4.41 -8.03
N ILE A 75 -7.46 4.97 -9.23
CA ILE A 75 -6.15 5.43 -9.70
C ILE A 75 -5.83 6.77 -9.04
N LEU A 76 -4.66 6.84 -8.40
CA LEU A 76 -4.07 8.12 -8.01
C LEU A 76 -3.02 8.51 -9.04
N ASP A 77 -3.24 9.65 -9.67
CA ASP A 77 -2.33 10.31 -10.59
C ASP A 77 -1.26 11.16 -9.85
N ASP A 78 -0.27 11.64 -10.60
CA ASP A 78 0.91 12.32 -10.05
C ASP A 78 0.58 13.59 -9.26
N ARG A 79 -0.62 14.19 -9.44
CA ARG A 79 -1.07 15.35 -8.65
C ARG A 79 -1.09 15.06 -7.15
N PHE A 80 -1.38 13.81 -6.75
CA PHE A 80 -1.39 13.42 -5.33
C PHE A 80 0.03 13.37 -4.76
N MET A 81 1.05 13.12 -5.59
CA MET A 81 2.44 13.24 -5.15
C MET A 81 2.85 14.69 -4.89
N GLN A 82 2.18 15.65 -5.56
CA GLN A 82 2.38 17.09 -5.33
C GLN A 82 1.63 17.59 -4.10
N ASP A 83 0.40 17.10 -3.86
CA ASP A 83 -0.36 17.34 -2.63
C ASP A 83 -0.18 16.20 -1.63
N ARG A 84 0.99 16.18 -0.99
CA ARG A 84 1.33 15.17 0.03
C ARG A 84 0.31 15.09 1.15
N ALA A 85 -0.26 16.23 1.57
CA ALA A 85 -1.23 16.27 2.67
C ALA A 85 -2.52 15.53 2.30
N GLN A 86 -3.05 15.78 1.09
CA GLN A 86 -4.21 15.06 0.58
C GLN A 86 -3.89 13.57 0.41
N PHE A 87 -2.73 13.24 -0.14
CA PHE A 87 -2.34 11.86 -0.38
C PHE A 87 -2.22 11.06 0.91
N GLN A 88 -1.54 11.61 1.91
CA GLN A 88 -1.41 11.00 3.24
C GLN A 88 -2.76 10.80 3.91
N ARG A 89 -3.67 11.79 3.79
CA ARG A 89 -5.02 11.69 4.34
C ARG A 89 -5.82 10.55 3.72
N LEU A 90 -5.72 10.35 2.40
CA LEU A 90 -6.37 9.24 1.70
C LEU A 90 -5.83 7.88 2.18
N ILE A 91 -4.51 7.76 2.33
CA ILE A 91 -3.87 6.52 2.78
C ILE A 91 -4.22 6.19 4.23
N GLN A 92 -4.13 7.17 5.14
CA GLN A 92 -4.46 6.96 6.54
C GLN A 92 -5.95 6.62 6.71
N ALA A 93 -6.84 7.36 6.06
CA ALA A 93 -8.28 7.09 6.13
C ALA A 93 -8.63 5.69 5.60
N THR A 94 -7.94 5.25 4.53
CA THR A 94 -8.07 3.87 4.02
C THR A 94 -7.56 2.85 5.05
N ALA A 95 -6.42 3.10 5.68
CA ALA A 95 -5.87 2.23 6.71
C ALA A 95 -6.79 2.10 7.93
N ASP A 96 -7.43 3.20 8.35
CA ASP A 96 -8.28 3.26 9.55
C ASP A 96 -9.55 2.42 9.41
N VAL A 97 -10.18 2.42 8.23
CA VAL A 97 -11.40 1.63 7.97
C VAL A 97 -11.14 0.16 7.67
N LEU A 98 -9.89 -0.20 7.34
CA LEU A 98 -9.53 -1.57 7.06
C LEU A 98 -9.41 -2.39 8.36
N PRO A 99 -9.87 -3.66 8.36
CA PRO A 99 -9.79 -4.50 9.54
C PRO A 99 -8.34 -4.65 10.02
N ALA A 100 -8.16 -4.67 11.34
CA ALA A 100 -6.85 -4.90 11.94
C ALA A 100 -6.24 -6.20 11.39
N PRO A 101 -4.94 -6.20 11.02
CA PRO A 101 -4.28 -7.42 10.60
C PRO A 101 -4.32 -8.41 11.76
N LYS A 102 -4.63 -9.68 11.46
CA LYS A 102 -4.62 -10.74 12.48
C LYS A 102 -3.24 -10.73 13.16
N PRO A 103 -3.17 -10.77 14.51
CA PRO A 103 -1.90 -10.75 15.21
C PRO A 103 -1.03 -11.89 14.71
N LYS A 104 0.13 -11.56 14.13
CA LYS A 104 1.10 -12.59 13.74
C LYS A 104 1.57 -13.28 15.01
N ARG A 105 1.39 -14.60 15.09
CA ARG A 105 2.07 -15.43 16.09
C ARG A 105 3.56 -15.10 16.05
N SER A 106 4.09 -14.55 17.14
CA SER A 106 5.52 -14.31 17.30
C SER A 106 6.26 -15.61 17.04
N LYS A 107 7.18 -15.62 16.07
CA LYS A 107 8.11 -16.74 15.89
C LYS A 107 8.90 -16.87 17.19
N GLN A 108 8.68 -17.93 17.96
CA GLN A 108 9.53 -18.24 19.10
C GLN A 108 10.98 -18.31 18.61
N PRO A 109 11.93 -17.64 19.29
CA PRO A 109 13.33 -17.79 18.95
C PRO A 109 13.71 -19.26 19.09
N LYS A 110 14.21 -19.85 17.99
CA LYS A 110 14.75 -21.21 18.03
C LYS A 110 15.91 -21.20 19.02
N ARG A 111 15.81 -22.00 20.10
CA ARG A 111 16.90 -22.22 21.06
C ARG A 111 18.18 -22.60 20.28
N PRO A 112 19.35 -22.03 20.60
CA PRO A 112 20.60 -22.50 20.04
C PRO A 112 20.81 -23.96 20.48
N ARG A 113 21.05 -24.85 19.52
CA ARG A 113 21.55 -26.20 19.79
C ARG A 113 22.99 -26.06 20.26
N THR A 114 23.22 -26.14 21.57
CA THR A 114 24.55 -26.39 22.12
C THR A 114 24.92 -27.83 21.83
N SER A 115 25.81 -28.03 20.86
CA SER A 115 26.57 -29.27 20.70
C SER A 115 27.56 -29.35 21.87
N GLY A 116 27.33 -30.28 22.78
CA GLY A 116 28.26 -30.64 23.86
C GLY A 116 28.96 -31.94 23.50
N ALA A 117 30.28 -31.92 23.66
CA ALA A 117 31.27 -32.94 23.35
C ALA A 117 31.08 -34.27 24.11
#